data_AF-A0A535ITC5-F1
#
_entry.id   AF-A0A535ITC5-F1
#
_cell.length_a   1.000
_cell.length_b   1.000
_cell.length_c   1.000
_cell.angle_alpha   90.00
_cell.angle_beta   90.00
_cell.angle_gamma   90.00
#
_symmetry.space_group_name_H-M   'P 1'
#
loop_
_entity.id
_entity.type
_entity.pdbx_description
1 polymer ?
#
loop_
_entity_poly.entity_id
_entity_poly.type
_entity_poly.pdbx_seq_one_letter_code
_entity_poly.pdbx_strand_id
1 'polypeptide(L)' 'GNPHRYFFRLYALECALNLAPGVKRSDLDEAMVNHILADTALMGTYLR' A
#
# COMPACT_ATOMS: atom_id res chain seq x y z
N GLY A 1 -4.63 26.09 -3.85
CA GLY A 1 -5.09 24.85 -4.52
C GLY A 1 -5.93 24.04 -3.55
N ASN A 2 -6.42 22.86 -3.94
CA ASN A 2 -7.04 21.94 -3.00
C ASN A 2 -5.97 21.16 -2.21
N PRO A 3 -6.19 20.84 -0.92
CA PRO A 3 -5.26 20.03 -0.14
C PRO A 3 -5.09 18.64 -0.76
N HIS A 4 -3.84 18.19 -0.85
CA HIS A 4 -3.51 16.84 -1.26
C HIS A 4 -3.81 15.86 -0.11
N ARG A 5 -4.28 14.66 -0.44
CA ARG A 5 -4.54 13.58 0.51
C ARG A 5 -3.44 12.53 0.39
N TYR A 6 -2.77 12.25 1.50
CA TYR A 6 -1.70 11.26 1.60
C TYR A 6 -2.20 10.08 2.40
N PHE A 7 -2.25 8.91 1.78
CA PHE A 7 -2.68 7.66 2.40
C PHE A 7 -1.45 6.80 2.69
N PHE A 8 -1.23 6.49 3.97
CA PHE A 8 -0.26 5.52 4.43
C PHE A 8 -1.01 4.22 4.69
N ARG A 9 -0.69 3.18 3.93
CA ARG A 9 -1.35 1.87 4.04
C ARG A 9 -0.41 0.86 4.68
N LEU A 10 -0.91 0.10 5.63
CA LEU A 10 -0.21 -0.98 6.31
C LEU A 10 -0.99 -2.28 6.10
N TYR A 11 -0.28 -3.33 5.69
CA TYR A 11 -0.84 -4.64 5.41
C TYR A 11 -0.11 -5.69 6.26
N ALA A 12 -0.87 -6.57 6.90
CA ALA A 12 -0.36 -7.80 7.48
C ALA A 12 -0.55 -8.92 6.46
N LEU A 13 0.55 -9.55 6.05
CA LEU A 13 0.54 -10.65 5.10
C LEU A 13 0.81 -11.97 5.83
N GLU A 14 0.16 -13.05 5.38
CA GLU A 14 0.44 -14.39 5.89
C GLU A 14 1.80 -14.95 5.44
N CYS A 15 2.36 -14.41 4.35
CA CYS A 15 3.59 -14.90 3.74
C CYS A 15 4.49 -13.76 3.23
N ALA A 16 5.75 -14.09 2.95
CA ALA A 16 6.67 -13.19 2.27
C ALA A 16 6.41 -13.22 0.75
N LEU A 17 6.37 -12.05 0.12
CA LEU A 17 6.20 -11.92 -1.33
C LEU A 17 7.53 -12.13 -2.05
N ASN A 18 7.52 -12.94 -3.11
CA ASN A 18 8.68 -13.15 -3.98
C ASN A 18 8.65 -12.18 -5.17
N LEU A 19 8.99 -10.91 -4.92
CA LEU A 19 9.00 -9.84 -5.92
C LEU A 19 10.42 -9.35 -6.21
N ALA A 20 10.72 -9.09 -7.49
CA ALA A 20 11.99 -8.50 -7.88
C ALA A 20 12.12 -7.04 -7.41
N PRO A 21 13.35 -6.52 -7.20
CA PRO A 21 13.53 -5.11 -6.91
C PRO A 21 13.04 -4.23 -8.08
N GLY A 22 12.36 -3.13 -7.76
CA GLY A 22 11.87 -2.17 -8.77
C GLY A 22 10.49 -2.49 -9.38
N VAL A 23 9.76 -3.47 -8.84
CA VAL A 23 8.37 -3.75 -9.23
C VAL A 23 7.46 -2.53 -9.09
N LYS A 24 6.45 -2.43 -9.96
CA LYS A 24 5.47 -1.35 -9.89
C LYS A 24 4.53 -1.59 -8.71
N ARG A 25 3.89 -0.50 -8.28
CA ARG A 25 2.88 -0.56 -7.22
C ARG A 25 1.72 -1.51 -7.57
N SER A 26 1.28 -1.53 -8.84
CA SER A 26 0.24 -2.44 -9.33
C SER A 26 0.58 -3.91 -9.08
N ASP A 27 1.81 -4.30 -9.41
CA ASP A 27 2.25 -5.69 -9.36
C ASP A 27 2.37 -6.16 -7.90
N LEU A 28 2.79 -5.26 -7.01
CA LEU A 28 2.77 -5.48 -5.57
C LEU A 28 1.33 -5.65 -5.04
N ASP A 29 0.42 -4.77 -5.45
CA ASP A 29 -0.99 -4.82 -5.03
C ASP A 29 -1.64 -6.14 -5.48
N GLU A 30 -1.41 -6.58 -6.72
CA GLU A 30 -1.86 -7.88 -7.23
C GLU A 30 -1.27 -9.07 -6.47
N ALA A 31 0.03 -9.04 -6.18
CA ALA A 31 0.69 -10.08 -5.42
C ALA A 31 0.18 -10.17 -3.97
N MET A 32 -0.32 -9.07 -3.40
CA MET A 32 -0.84 -9.06 -2.02
C MET A 32 -2.28 -9.59 -1.89
N VAL A 33 -3.15 -9.47 -2.90
CA VAL A 33 -4.62 -9.65 -2.77
C VAL A 33 -5.03 -10.91 -1.99
N ASN A 34 -4.39 -12.04 -2.25
CA ASN A 34 -4.76 -13.33 -1.63
C ASN A 34 -4.00 -13.64 -0.34
N HIS A 35 -3.10 -12.76 0.11
CA HIS A 35 -2.23 -12.98 1.26
C HIS A 35 -2.47 -12.01 2.41
N ILE A 36 -3.39 -11.04 2.27
CA ILE A 36 -3.69 -10.04 3.30
C ILE A 36 -4.54 -10.67 4.42
N LEU A 37 -3.99 -10.71 5.62
CA LEU A 37 -4.70 -11.09 6.85
C LEU A 37 -5.44 -9.91 7.48
N ALA A 38 -4.86 -8.71 7.39
CA ALA A 38 -5.46 -7.48 7.88
C ALA A 38 -4.86 -6.28 7.15
N ASP A 39 -5.64 -5.21 7.02
CA ASP A 39 -5.19 -3.93 6.49
C ASP A 39 -5.63 -2.77 7.36
N THR A 40 -4.86 -1.69 7.32
CA THR A 40 -5.24 -0.41 7.91
C THR A 40 -4.63 0.74 7.11
N ALA A 41 -5.21 1.92 7.26
CA ALA A 41 -4.70 3.11 6.60
C ALA A 41 -4.81 4.35 7.50
N LEU A 42 -3.78 5.20 7.42
CA LEU A 42 -3.78 6.54 7.97
C LEU A 42 -3.84 7.55 6.82
N MET A 43 -4.76 8.50 6.90
CA MET A 43 -4.91 9.58 5.90
C MET A 43 -4.60 10.93 6.54
N GLY A 44 -3.69 11.68 5.91
CA GLY A 44 -3.38 13.06 6.25
C GLY A 44 -3.57 13.98 5.05
N THR A 45 -3.80 15.26 5.31
CA THR A 45 -3.88 16.27 4.25
C THR A 45 -2.75 17.29 4.37
N TYR A 46 -2.31 17.80 3.22
CA TYR A 46 -1.36 18.91 3.17
C TYR A 46 -1.75 19.86 2.05
N LEU A 47 -1.75 21.16 2.36
CA LEU A 47 -1.92 22.23 1.39
C LEU A 47 -0.64 23.07 1.40
N ARG A 48 -0.05 23.25 0.22
CA ARG A 48 1.17 24.04 0.03
C ARG A 48 0.89 25.54 0.09
#